data_AF-A0A1V4WZ62-F1
#
_entry.id   AF-A0A1V4WZ62-F1
#
_cell.length_a   1.000
_cell.length_b   1.000
_cell.length_c   1.000
_cell.angle_alpha   90.00
_cell.angle_beta   90.00
_cell.angle_gamma   90.00
#
_symmetry.space_group_name_H-M   'P 1'
#
loop_
_entity.id
_entity.type
_entity.pdbx_description
1 polymer ?
#
loop_
_entity_poly.entity_id
_entity_poly.type
_entity_poly.pdbx_seq_one_letter_code
_entity_poly.pdbx_strand_id
1 'polypeptide(L)' 'MDTVESNEEIYRQYKGWHATMDRRIQMLLKKSYLTEAEEREMKVLKKKKLYYKDLMESLANSLQRKEKH' A
#
# COMPACT_ATOMS: atom_id res chain seq x y z
N MET A 1 -19.37 -18.53 -4.85
CA MET A 1 -19.31 -18.01 -3.47
C MET A 1 -17.90 -17.46 -3.32
N ASP A 2 -17.51 -16.45 -4.14
CA ASP A 2 -16.09 -16.31 -4.53
C ASP A 2 -15.55 -14.87 -4.55
N THR A 3 -16.43 -13.86 -4.57
CA THR A 3 -15.97 -12.47 -4.79
C THR A 3 -15.58 -11.74 -3.51
N VAL A 4 -16.10 -12.15 -2.36
CA VAL A 4 -15.79 -11.51 -1.07
C VAL A 4 -14.46 -12.04 -0.52
N GLU A 5 -14.25 -13.36 -0.54
CA GLU A 5 -12.97 -13.98 -0.15
C GLU A 5 -11.82 -13.51 -1.04
N SER A 6 -12.03 -13.43 -2.36
CA SER A 6 -11.04 -12.88 -3.30
C SER A 6 -10.69 -11.42 -2.98
N ASN A 7 -11.68 -10.59 -2.61
CA ASN A 7 -11.45 -9.19 -2.27
C ASN A 7 -10.68 -9.03 -0.94
N GLU A 8 -11.01 -9.83 0.08
CA GLU A 8 -10.26 -9.82 1.35
C GLU A 8 -8.82 -10.29 1.16
N GLU A 9 -8.58 -11.30 0.32
CA GLU A 9 -7.24 -11.79 0.01
C GLU A 9 -6.40 -10.72 -0.71
N ILE A 10 -6.99 -10.06 -1.73
CA ILE A 10 -6.35 -8.93 -2.43
C ILE A 10 -6.05 -7.79 -1.45
N TYR A 11 -6.98 -7.46 -0.54
CA TYR A 11 -6.77 -6.45 0.49
C TYR A 11 -5.58 -6.80 1.40
N ARG A 12 -5.48 -8.07 1.84
CA ARG A 12 -4.35 -8.56 2.64
C ARG A 12 -3.03 -8.46 1.89
N GLN A 13 -3.02 -8.74 0.59
CA GLN A 13 -1.82 -8.56 -0.24
C GLN A 13 -1.40 -7.10 -0.35
N TYR A 14 -2.34 -6.19 -0.66
CA TYR A 14 -2.04 -4.75 -0.71
C TYR A 14 -1.56 -4.20 0.63
N LYS A 15 -2.13 -4.68 1.74
CA LYS A 15 -1.66 -4.34 3.09
C LYS A 15 -0.22 -4.82 3.34
N GLY A 16 0.12 -6.02 2.89
CA GLY A 16 1.48 -6.58 2.96
C GLY A 16 2.49 -5.77 2.15
N TRP A 17 2.13 -5.39 0.92
CA TRP A 17 2.97 -4.54 0.07
C TRP A 17 3.12 -3.13 0.65
N HIS A 18 2.03 -2.51 1.13
CA HIS A 18 2.05 -1.22 1.80
C HIS A 18 2.99 -1.24 3.02
N ALA A 19 2.90 -2.26 3.87
CA ALA A 19 3.78 -2.41 5.04
C ALA A 19 5.25 -2.62 4.65
N THR A 20 5.52 -3.36 3.57
CA THR A 20 6.89 -3.57 3.07
C THR A 20 7.50 -2.28 2.55
N MET A 21 6.74 -1.49 1.78
CA MET A 21 7.18 -0.17 1.30
C MET A 21 7.42 0.79 2.48
N ASP A 22 6.54 0.77 3.51
CA ASP A 22 6.71 1.59 4.71
C ASP A 22 7.99 1.26 5.47
N ARG A 23 8.26 -0.04 5.71
CA ARG A 23 9.50 -0.50 6.35
C ARG A 23 10.74 -0.02 5.58
N ARG A 24 10.72 -0.10 4.25
CA ARG A 24 11.84 0.36 3.42
C ARG A 24 12.03 1.89 3.52
N ILE A 25 10.94 2.65 3.51
CA ILE A 25 10.99 4.11 3.72
C ILE A 25 11.56 4.43 5.10
N GLN A 26 11.14 3.73 6.16
CA GLN A 26 11.67 3.95 7.51
C GLN A 26 13.16 3.62 7.62
N MET A 27 13.64 2.57 6.94
CA MET A 27 15.07 2.25 6.88
C MET A 27 15.87 3.35 6.18
N LEU A 28 15.35 3.91 5.10
CA LEU A 28 15.97 5.04 4.41
C LEU A 28 15.96 6.31 5.28
N LEU A 29 14.85 6.59 5.98
CA LEU A 29 14.76 7.74 6.89
C LEU A 29 15.67 7.64 8.12
N LYS A 30 16.06 6.43 8.52
CA LYS A 30 17.03 6.22 9.61
C LYS A 30 18.47 6.55 9.20
N LYS A 31 18.77 6.64 7.90
CA LYS A 31 20.10 7.03 7.43
C LYS A 31 20.26 8.55 7.58
N SER A 32 21.37 8.98 8.18
CA SER A 32 21.67 10.42 8.35
C SER A 32 21.87 11.16 7.03
N TYR A 33 22.28 10.45 5.98
CA TYR A 33 22.46 10.98 4.63
C TYR A 33 21.96 9.96 3.62
N LEU A 34 21.18 10.42 2.66
CA LEU A 34 20.68 9.65 1.53
C LEU A 34 21.47 10.04 0.29
N THR A 35 21.86 9.05 -0.50
CA THR A 35 22.38 9.30 -1.84
C THR A 35 21.24 9.74 -2.77
N GLU A 36 21.54 10.44 -3.87
CA GLU A 36 20.52 10.84 -4.85
C GLU A 36 19.68 9.66 -5.38
N ALA A 37 20.30 8.48 -5.48
CA ALA A 37 19.62 7.25 -5.86
C ALA A 37 18.59 6.83 -4.79
N GLU A 38 18.94 6.92 -3.52
CA GLU A 38 18.06 6.61 -2.39
C GLU A 38 16.95 7.65 -2.20
N GLU A 39 17.21 8.93 -2.49
CA GLU A 39 16.18 9.96 -2.48
C GLU A 39 15.14 9.74 -3.60
N ARG A 40 15.59 9.36 -4.79
CA ARG A 40 14.68 8.94 -5.88
C ARG A 40 13.91 7.68 -5.49
N GLU A 41 14.58 6.68 -4.93
CA GLU A 41 13.93 5.47 -4.41
C GLU A 41 12.86 5.84 -3.38
N MET A 42 13.16 6.72 -2.42
CA MET A 42 12.21 7.16 -1.41
C MET A 42 10.98 7.85 -2.02
N LYS A 43 11.15 8.73 -3.02
CA LYS A 43 10.02 9.36 -3.72
C LYS A 43 9.15 8.32 -4.43
N VAL A 44 9.76 7.35 -5.10
CA VAL A 44 9.04 6.26 -5.78
C VAL A 44 8.31 5.37 -4.77
N LEU A 45 8.97 5.00 -3.66
CA LEU A 45 8.38 4.20 -2.59
C LEU A 45 7.19 4.90 -1.94
N LYS A 46 7.29 6.21 -1.68
CA LYS A 46 6.16 7.02 -1.16
C LYS A 46 4.99 7.03 -2.14
N LYS A 47 5.24 7.19 -3.44
CA LYS A 47 4.19 7.16 -4.47
C LYS A 47 3.52 5.79 -4.57
N LYS A 48 4.30 4.70 -4.52
CA LYS A 48 3.78 3.32 -4.48
C LYS A 48 2.98 3.04 -3.21
N LYS A 49 3.44 3.54 -2.05
CA LYS A 49 2.72 3.44 -0.77
C LYS A 49 1.35 4.10 -0.87
N LEU A 50 1.28 5.32 -1.41
CA LEU A 50 0.02 6.02 -1.61
C LEU A 50 -0.90 5.25 -2.57
N TYR A 51 -0.37 4.76 -3.69
CA TYR A 51 -1.15 3.94 -4.64
C TYR A 51 -1.80 2.71 -3.99
N TYR A 52 -1.05 1.94 -3.18
CA TYR A 52 -1.64 0.79 -2.48
C TYR A 52 -2.66 1.20 -1.42
N LYS A 53 -2.51 2.37 -0.78
CA LYS A 53 -3.53 2.94 0.11
C LYS A 53 -4.82 3.24 -0.65
N ASP A 54 -4.71 3.90 -1.80
CA ASP A 54 -5.86 4.25 -2.64
C ASP A 54 -6.58 2.99 -3.15
N LEU A 55 -5.83 1.94 -3.54
CA LEU A 55 -6.41 0.65 -3.91
C LEU A 55 -7.14 -0.02 -2.74
N MET A 56 -6.55 -0.02 -1.54
CA MET A 56 -7.20 -0.54 -0.34
C MET A 56 -8.48 0.22 0.00
N GLU A 57 -8.47 1.56 -0.09
CA GLU A 57 -9.64 2.40 0.15
C GLU A 57 -10.73 2.17 -0.91
N SER A 58 -10.35 2.05 -2.18
CA SER A 58 -11.28 1.74 -3.27
C SER A 58 -11.96 0.37 -3.06
N LEU A 59 -11.18 -0.62 -2.61
CA LEU A 59 -11.67 -1.97 -2.38
C LEU A 59 -12.58 -2.04 -1.13
N ALA A 60 -12.20 -1.35 -0.06
CA ALA A 60 -13.03 -1.19 1.14
C ALA A 60 -14.36 -0.47 0.85
N ASN A 61 -14.31 0.62 0.07
CA ASN A 61 -15.49 1.36 -0.36
C ASN A 61 -16.42 0.50 -1.26
N SER A 62 -15.84 -0.34 -2.12
CA SER A 62 -16.59 -1.24 -3.00
C SER A 62 -17.32 -2.33 -2.21
N LEU A 63 -16.71 -2.83 -1.13
CA LEU A 63 -17.33 -3.79 -0.21
C LEU A 63 -18.47 -3.13 0.59
N GLN A 64 -18.25 -1.94 1.16
CA GLN A 64 -19.28 -1.20 1.90
C GLN A 64 -20.52 -0.85 1.06
N ARG A 65 -20.36 -0.57 -0.24
CA ARG A 65 -21.51 -0.30 -1.13
C ARG A 65 -22.32 -1.56 -1.44
N LYS A 66 -21.69 -2.74 -1.50
CA LYS A 66 -22.38 -4.01 -1.73
C LYS A 66 -23.18 -4.48 -0.51
N GLU A 67 -22.77 -4.14 0.71
CA GLU A 67 -23.52 -4.45 1.93
C GLU A 67 -24.79 -3.62 2.12
N LYS A 68 -24.89 -2.45 1.45
CA LYS A 68 -26.03 -1.52 1.60
C LYS A 68 -27.18 -1.76 0.62
N HIS A 69 -27.12 -2.77 -0.23
CA HIS A 69 -28.05 -2.94 -1.35
C HIS A 69 -28.59 -4.36 -1.49
#